data_AF-A0A942VIS3-F1
#
_entry.id   AF-A0A942VIS3-F1
#
_cell.length_a   1.000
_cell.length_b   1.000
_cell.length_c   1.000
_cell.angle_alpha   90.00
_cell.angle_beta   90.00
_cell.angle_gamma   90.00
#
_symmetry.space_group_name_H-M   'P 1'
#
loop_
_entity.id
_entity.type
_entity.pdbx_description
1 polymer ?
#
loop_
_entity_poly.entity_id
_entity_poly.type
_entity_poly.pdbx_seq_one_letter_code
_entity_poly.pdbx_strand_id
1 'polypeptide(L)'
;MMQAEYSTNSPPTSIVQAYKQAYERANQISDPDNTIQAYAKVIDFCANTKSCRWNPNIKRNVLLYWAHNNIAKALKEKNQPMEALKYWQKAIYLAGDNRQKASVWEQMLEMWGDAPVSITQRCEEIIKISSRLAKIYMQEGQLHEVVRLEKLKENVSDLMKKAGD
;
A
#
# COMPACT_ATOMS: atom_id res chain seq x y z
N MET A 1 18.64 28.84 -26.67
CA MET A 1 17.33 28.16 -26.61
C MET A 1 16.97 28.00 -25.14
N MET A 2 15.97 28.74 -24.66
CA MET A 2 15.48 28.68 -23.28
C MET A 2 14.80 27.33 -23.05
N GLN A 3 15.24 26.57 -22.04
CA GLN A 3 14.41 25.53 -21.45
C GLN A 3 13.36 26.24 -20.61
N ALA A 4 12.09 26.06 -20.97
CA ALA A 4 10.98 26.58 -20.17
C ALA A 4 10.95 25.83 -18.83
N GLU A 5 11.32 26.52 -17.76
CA GLU A 5 11.02 26.10 -16.39
C GLU A 5 9.49 26.08 -16.24
N TYR A 6 8.88 24.91 -16.46
CA TYR A 6 7.49 24.68 -16.09
C TYR A 6 7.41 24.79 -14.57
N SER A 7 6.90 25.92 -14.11
CA SER A 7 6.61 26.21 -12.71
C SER A 7 5.89 25.04 -12.05
N THR A 8 6.58 24.33 -11.17
CA THR A 8 6.03 23.27 -10.30
C THR A 8 5.12 23.83 -9.19
N ASN A 9 4.78 25.13 -9.24
CA ASN A 9 4.06 25.84 -8.17
C ASN A 9 2.59 26.12 -8.47
N SER A 10 2.08 25.81 -9.67
CA SER A 10 0.64 25.97 -9.95
C SER A 10 -0.19 24.88 -9.27
N PRO A 11 -1.33 25.21 -8.63
CA PRO A 11 -2.23 24.21 -8.05
C PRO A 11 -2.64 23.15 -9.11
N PRO A 12 -2.64 21.85 -8.77
CA PRO A 12 -3.02 20.82 -9.71
C PRO A 12 -4.50 20.96 -10.10
N THR A 13 -4.79 20.82 -11.38
CA THR A 13 -6.18 20.86 -11.91
C THR A 13 -6.77 19.48 -12.15
N SER A 14 -5.94 18.43 -12.04
CA SER A 14 -6.36 17.04 -12.20
C SER A 14 -5.56 16.12 -11.27
N ILE A 15 -6.09 14.93 -11.00
CA ILE A 15 -5.39 13.94 -10.16
C ILE A 15 -4.06 13.49 -10.80
N VAL A 16 -3.97 13.52 -12.13
CA VAL A 16 -2.74 13.22 -12.87
C VAL A 16 -1.67 14.27 -12.57
N GLN A 17 -2.03 15.55 -12.63
CA GLN A 17 -1.12 16.64 -12.27
C GLN A 17 -0.74 16.58 -10.79
N ALA A 18 -1.70 16.33 -9.90
CA ALA A 18 -1.44 16.20 -8.46
C ALA A 18 -0.43 15.07 -8.18
N TYR A 19 -0.62 13.91 -8.82
CA TYR A 19 0.30 12.78 -8.67
C TYR A 19 1.67 13.07 -9.27
N LYS A 20 1.75 13.71 -10.44
CA LYS A 20 3.03 14.10 -11.05
C LYS A 20 3.83 15.03 -10.13
N GLN A 21 3.19 16.07 -9.59
CA GLN A 21 3.82 16.99 -8.64
C GLN A 21 4.27 16.26 -7.36
N ALA A 22 3.47 15.33 -6.85
CA ALA A 22 3.83 14.53 -5.69
C ALA A 22 5.06 13.64 -5.96
N TYR A 23 5.10 12.98 -7.12
CA TYR A 23 6.21 12.14 -7.55
C TYR A 23 7.51 12.93 -7.69
N GLU A 24 7.46 14.09 -8.37
CA GLU A 24 8.60 14.99 -8.51
C GLU A 24 9.13 15.44 -7.15
N ARG A 25 8.25 15.86 -6.24
CA ARG A 25 8.63 16.29 -4.90
C ARG A 25 9.21 15.16 -4.06
N ALA A 26 8.63 13.96 -4.09
CA ALA A 26 9.12 12.81 -3.33
C ALA A 26 10.52 12.36 -3.78
N ASN A 27 10.84 12.50 -5.07
CA ASN A 27 12.14 12.09 -5.62
C ASN A 27 13.23 13.16 -5.51
N GLN A 28 12.88 14.41 -5.18
CA GLN A 28 13.87 15.47 -4.97
C GLN A 28 14.62 15.30 -3.64
N ILE A 29 13.95 14.79 -2.61
CA ILE A 29 14.49 14.64 -1.26
C ILE A 29 14.14 13.24 -0.78
N SER A 30 15.16 12.41 -0.54
CA SER A 30 15.00 11.07 0.04
C SER A 30 14.70 11.17 1.53
N ASP A 31 13.49 11.62 1.85
CA ASP A 31 12.95 11.77 3.20
C ASP A 31 11.54 11.16 3.26
N PRO A 32 11.27 10.20 4.17
CA PRO A 32 9.96 9.62 4.35
C PRO A 32 8.88 10.65 4.67
N ASP A 33 9.19 11.70 5.45
CA ASP A 33 8.20 12.73 5.79
C ASP A 33 7.79 13.57 4.57
N ASN A 34 8.76 13.97 3.75
CA ASN A 34 8.47 14.59 2.47
C ASN A 34 7.65 13.69 1.54
N THR A 35 7.94 12.39 1.49
CA THR A 35 7.16 11.41 0.71
C THR A 35 5.70 11.34 1.17
N ILE A 36 5.48 11.24 2.49
CA ILE A 36 4.13 11.22 3.08
C ILE A 36 3.37 12.49 2.71
N GLN A 37 3.98 13.66 2.92
CA GLN A 37 3.37 14.96 2.64
C GLN A 37 3.06 15.13 1.14
N ALA A 38 3.96 14.70 0.26
CA ALA A 38 3.79 14.82 -1.18
C ALA A 38 2.59 14.00 -1.65
N TYR A 39 2.51 12.73 -1.29
CA TYR A 39 1.42 11.85 -1.72
C TYR A 39 0.09 12.12 -0.99
N ALA A 40 0.12 12.66 0.24
CA ALA A 40 -1.09 13.12 0.93
C ALA A 40 -1.84 14.18 0.10
N LYS A 41 -1.13 15.09 -0.57
CA LYS A 41 -1.74 16.08 -1.47
C LYS A 41 -2.52 15.47 -2.62
N VAL A 42 -2.16 14.27 -3.10
CA VAL A 42 -2.93 13.56 -4.14
C VAL A 42 -4.29 13.11 -3.59
N ILE A 43 -4.27 12.56 -2.37
CA ILE A 43 -5.48 12.12 -1.67
C ILE A 43 -6.37 13.33 -1.37
N ASP A 44 -5.79 14.40 -0.84
CA ASP A 44 -6.51 15.64 -0.52
C ASP A 44 -7.09 16.32 -1.76
N PHE A 45 -6.32 16.38 -2.86
CA PHE A 45 -6.83 16.88 -4.14
C PHE A 45 -8.07 16.08 -4.56
N CYS A 46 -8.00 14.75 -4.50
CA CYS A 46 -9.11 13.93 -4.93
C CYS A 46 -10.32 14.03 -4.00
N ALA A 47 -10.07 14.10 -2.69
CA ALA A 47 -11.10 14.36 -1.72
C ALA A 47 -11.75 15.72 -2.03
N ASN A 48 -11.01 16.79 -2.25
CA ASN A 48 -11.61 18.14 -2.35
C ASN A 48 -12.14 18.50 -3.76
N THR A 49 -11.89 17.66 -4.77
CA THR A 49 -12.35 17.89 -6.14
C THR A 49 -13.53 16.98 -6.46
N LYS A 50 -14.73 17.56 -6.65
CA LYS A 50 -15.98 16.80 -6.92
C LYS A 50 -15.82 15.78 -8.06
N SER A 51 -15.18 16.18 -9.16
CA SER A 51 -14.95 15.30 -10.32
C SER A 51 -13.99 14.16 -10.02
N CYS A 52 -13.11 14.28 -9.03
CA CYS A 52 -12.26 13.16 -8.61
C CYS A 52 -12.94 12.28 -7.56
N ARG A 53 -13.63 12.90 -6.60
CA ARG A 53 -14.32 12.21 -5.51
C ARG A 53 -15.46 11.33 -6.03
N TRP A 54 -16.29 11.86 -6.92
CA TRP A 54 -17.57 11.24 -7.30
C TRP A 54 -17.58 10.57 -8.67
N ASN A 55 -16.51 10.70 -9.47
CA ASN A 55 -16.38 10.01 -10.75
C ASN A 55 -15.24 8.98 -10.69
N PRO A 56 -15.46 7.82 -10.03
CA PRO A 56 -14.47 6.78 -9.97
C PRO A 56 -14.20 6.23 -11.38
N ASN A 57 -12.94 6.22 -11.77
CA ASN A 57 -12.49 5.59 -13.01
C ASN A 57 -11.13 4.92 -12.76
N ILE A 58 -10.72 4.07 -13.71
CA ILE A 58 -9.49 3.27 -13.63
C ILE A 58 -8.29 4.17 -13.34
N LYS A 59 -8.16 5.31 -14.05
CA LYS A 59 -7.03 6.24 -13.90
C LYS A 59 -6.96 6.82 -12.48
N ARG A 60 -8.11 7.27 -11.94
CA ARG A 60 -8.21 7.79 -10.58
C ARG A 60 -7.88 6.72 -9.55
N ASN A 61 -8.38 5.49 -9.72
CA ASN A 61 -8.12 4.40 -8.78
C ASN A 61 -6.64 4.01 -8.76
N VAL A 62 -6.00 3.87 -9.92
CA VAL A 62 -4.57 3.53 -10.03
C VAL A 62 -3.69 4.60 -9.36
N LEU A 63 -3.97 5.89 -9.57
CA LEU A 63 -3.18 6.96 -8.96
C LEU A 63 -3.36 7.03 -7.44
N LEU A 64 -4.58 6.81 -6.93
CA LEU A 64 -4.80 6.73 -5.49
C LEU A 64 -4.22 5.45 -4.87
N TYR A 65 -4.27 4.32 -5.59
CA TYR A 65 -3.58 3.09 -5.19
C TYR A 65 -2.10 3.37 -4.95
N TRP A 66 -1.42 3.98 -5.92
CA TRP A 66 -0.01 4.31 -5.77
C TRP A 66 0.25 5.35 -4.68
N ALA A 67 -0.59 6.38 -4.55
CA ALA A 67 -0.44 7.38 -3.49
C ALA A 67 -0.54 6.73 -2.09
N HIS A 68 -1.57 5.90 -1.85
CA HIS A 68 -1.70 5.18 -0.59
C HIS A 68 -0.53 4.20 -0.36
N ASN A 69 -0.10 3.46 -1.39
CA ASN A 69 1.01 2.52 -1.27
C ASN A 69 2.34 3.22 -0.93
N ASN A 70 2.61 4.38 -1.53
CA ASN A 70 3.84 5.15 -1.27
C ASN A 70 3.84 5.75 0.15
N ILE A 71 2.70 6.26 0.63
CA ILE A 71 2.57 6.72 2.02
C ILE A 71 2.81 5.56 2.99
N ALA A 72 2.23 4.38 2.73
CA ALA A 72 2.42 3.22 3.58
C ALA A 72 3.89 2.76 3.65
N LYS A 73 4.60 2.75 2.51
CA LYS A 73 6.04 2.45 2.48
C LYS A 73 6.87 3.45 3.28
N ALA A 74 6.62 4.74 3.10
CA ALA A 74 7.30 5.77 3.88
C ALA A 74 7.01 5.65 5.39
N LEU A 75 5.77 5.32 5.78
CA LEU A 75 5.41 5.04 7.17
C LEU A 75 6.12 3.79 7.72
N LYS A 76 6.29 2.73 6.90
CA LYS A 76 7.12 1.57 7.25
C LYS A 76 8.56 1.99 7.52
N GLU A 77 9.15 2.81 6.65
CA GLU A 77 10.52 3.33 6.81
C GLU A 77 10.67 4.17 8.09
N LYS A 78 9.62 4.88 8.49
CA LYS A 78 9.56 5.61 9.77
C LYS A 78 9.31 4.74 11.00
N ASN A 79 9.26 3.41 10.86
CA ASN A 79 8.89 2.47 11.92
C ASN A 79 7.50 2.78 12.52
N GLN A 80 6.53 3.17 11.67
CA GLN A 80 5.13 3.42 12.02
C GLN A 80 4.21 2.37 11.37
N PRO A 81 4.34 1.08 11.76
CA PRO A 81 3.69 -0.02 11.05
C PRO A 81 2.15 0.03 11.13
N MET A 82 1.58 0.42 12.27
CA MET A 82 0.12 0.47 12.43
C MET A 82 -0.54 1.52 11.53
N GLU A 83 0.15 2.64 11.31
CA GLU A 83 -0.26 3.68 10.36
C GLU A 83 -0.13 3.18 8.92
N ALA A 84 0.98 2.52 8.59
CA ALA A 84 1.21 1.96 7.25
C ALA A 84 0.12 0.96 6.85
N LEU A 85 -0.29 0.07 7.76
CA LEU A 85 -1.38 -0.88 7.53
C LEU A 85 -2.70 -0.19 7.11
N LYS A 86 -3.04 0.96 7.70
CA LYS A 86 -4.25 1.72 7.34
C LYS A 86 -4.20 2.21 5.88
N TYR A 87 -3.02 2.60 5.40
CA TYR A 87 -2.83 3.07 4.02
C TYR A 87 -2.80 1.91 3.03
N TRP A 88 -2.14 0.80 3.35
CA TRP A 88 -2.17 -0.40 2.50
C TRP A 88 -3.57 -1.01 2.36
N GLN A 89 -4.36 -1.01 3.44
CA GLN A 89 -5.77 -1.41 3.35
C GLN A 89 -6.53 -0.60 2.30
N LYS A 90 -6.36 0.74 2.30
CA LYS A 90 -6.96 1.61 1.26
C LYS A 90 -6.41 1.31 -0.14
N ALA A 91 -5.10 1.05 -0.27
CA ALA A 91 -4.48 0.69 -1.54
C ALA A 91 -5.10 -0.59 -2.12
N ILE A 92 -5.31 -1.64 -1.32
CA ILE A 92 -5.91 -2.90 -1.80
C ILE A 92 -7.29 -2.70 -2.42
N TYR A 93 -8.13 -1.82 -1.85
CA TYR A 93 -9.45 -1.52 -2.41
C TYR A 93 -9.40 -0.79 -3.76
N LEU A 94 -8.28 -0.14 -4.06
CA LEU A 94 -8.07 0.65 -5.28
C LEU A 94 -7.25 -0.09 -6.34
N ALA A 95 -6.56 -1.16 -5.96
CA ALA A 95 -5.73 -1.96 -6.85
C ALA A 95 -6.53 -2.49 -8.05
N GLY A 96 -6.01 -2.23 -9.26
CA GLY A 96 -6.69 -2.53 -10.52
C GLY A 96 -6.55 -3.98 -10.97
N ASP A 97 -5.57 -4.71 -10.42
CA ASP A 97 -5.27 -6.09 -10.80
C ASP A 97 -4.77 -6.92 -9.61
N ASN A 98 -4.63 -8.22 -9.82
CA ASN A 98 -4.18 -9.18 -8.83
C ASN A 98 -2.71 -8.99 -8.43
N ARG A 99 -1.85 -8.56 -9.34
CA ARG A 99 -0.43 -8.32 -9.07
C ARG A 99 -0.24 -7.16 -8.08
N GLN A 100 -0.98 -6.07 -8.27
CA GLN A 100 -1.01 -4.93 -7.36
C GLN A 100 -1.55 -5.33 -5.97
N LYS A 101 -2.61 -6.14 -5.93
CA LYS A 101 -3.16 -6.67 -4.68
C LYS A 101 -2.15 -7.56 -3.96
N ALA A 102 -1.55 -8.53 -4.66
CA ALA A 102 -0.53 -9.41 -4.11
C ALA A 102 0.65 -8.62 -3.53
N SER A 103 1.16 -7.63 -4.29
CA SER A 103 2.25 -6.77 -3.83
C SER A 103 1.94 -6.02 -2.54
N VAL A 104 0.70 -5.56 -2.34
CA VAL A 104 0.32 -4.90 -1.07
C VAL A 104 0.12 -5.92 0.04
N TRP A 105 -0.49 -7.07 -0.25
CA TRP A 105 -0.65 -8.12 0.74
C TRP A 105 0.68 -8.68 1.25
N GLU A 106 1.70 -8.85 0.40
CA GLU A 106 3.04 -9.27 0.82
C GLU A 106 3.69 -8.24 1.76
N GLN A 107 3.56 -6.94 1.44
CA GLN A 107 4.06 -5.88 2.32
C GLN A 107 3.35 -5.89 3.69
N MET A 108 2.04 -6.13 3.71
CA MET A 108 1.29 -6.28 4.96
C MET A 108 1.71 -7.55 5.72
N LEU A 109 1.94 -8.66 5.02
CA LEU A 109 2.38 -9.92 5.62
C LEU A 109 3.71 -9.75 6.35
N GLU A 110 4.69 -9.14 5.69
CA GLU A 110 6.00 -8.80 6.26
C GLU A 110 5.83 -7.93 7.52
N MET A 111 5.01 -6.88 7.43
CA MET A 111 4.78 -5.96 8.54
C MET A 111 4.13 -6.61 9.76
N TRP A 112 3.18 -7.53 9.56
CA TRP A 112 2.59 -8.26 10.67
C TRP A 112 3.60 -9.18 11.35
N GLY A 113 4.62 -9.70 10.64
CA GLY A 113 5.70 -10.48 11.21
C GLY A 113 6.35 -9.84 12.44
N ASP A 114 6.49 -8.51 12.42
CA ASP A 114 7.17 -7.71 13.46
C ASP A 114 6.23 -6.77 14.24
N ALA A 115 4.91 -6.85 14.02
CA ALA A 115 3.97 -5.91 14.62
C ALA A 115 3.98 -5.99 16.17
N PRO A 116 3.98 -4.85 16.90
CA PRO A 116 4.03 -4.80 18.36
C PRO A 116 2.65 -5.08 18.98
N VAL A 117 2.09 -6.25 18.67
CA VAL A 117 0.82 -6.78 19.17
C VAL A 117 1.03 -8.15 19.82
N SER A 118 -0.03 -8.74 20.38
CA SER A 118 0.04 -10.09 20.92
C SER A 118 0.40 -11.12 19.83
N ILE A 119 1.05 -12.20 20.24
CA ILE A 119 1.37 -13.33 19.34
C ILE A 119 0.11 -13.86 18.68
N THR A 120 -0.99 -14.00 19.43
CA THR A 120 -2.28 -14.44 18.90
C THR A 120 -2.77 -13.53 17.79
N GLN A 121 -2.84 -12.22 18.02
CA GLN A 121 -3.30 -11.26 17.00
C GLN A 121 -2.39 -11.28 15.77
N ARG A 122 -1.08 -11.39 15.96
CA ARG A 122 -0.12 -11.53 14.87
C ARG A 122 -0.40 -12.78 14.03
N CYS A 123 -0.58 -13.91 14.69
CA CYS A 123 -0.84 -15.18 14.03
C CYS A 123 -2.15 -15.14 13.22
N GLU A 124 -3.22 -14.59 13.79
CA GLU A 124 -4.52 -14.43 13.14
C GLU A 124 -4.43 -13.61 11.84
N GLU A 125 -3.77 -12.45 11.89
CA GLU A 125 -3.64 -11.59 10.71
C GLU A 125 -2.70 -12.20 9.66
N ILE A 126 -1.60 -12.86 10.07
CA ILE A 126 -0.72 -13.59 9.13
C ILE A 126 -1.49 -14.70 8.41
N ILE A 127 -2.30 -15.50 9.12
CA ILE A 127 -3.09 -16.58 8.51
C ILE A 127 -4.12 -16.02 7.51
N LYS A 128 -4.81 -14.93 7.89
CA LYS A 128 -5.80 -14.27 7.05
C LYS A 128 -5.19 -13.68 5.78
N ILE A 129 -4.04 -13.01 5.89
CA ILE A 129 -3.34 -12.44 4.74
C ILE A 129 -2.81 -13.55 3.84
N SER A 130 -2.19 -14.59 4.42
CA SER A 130 -1.66 -15.73 3.66
C SER A 130 -2.75 -16.43 2.86
N SER A 131 -3.95 -16.59 3.44
CA SER A 131 -5.10 -17.17 2.74
C SER A 131 -5.57 -16.33 1.55
N ARG A 132 -5.52 -14.99 1.68
CA ARG A 132 -5.87 -14.07 0.60
C ARG A 132 -4.83 -14.09 -0.52
N LEU A 133 -3.54 -14.09 -0.18
CA LEU A 133 -2.43 -14.20 -1.12
C LEU A 133 -2.47 -15.52 -1.88
N ALA A 134 -2.67 -16.65 -1.17
CA ALA A 134 -2.73 -17.97 -1.78
C ALA A 134 -3.83 -18.05 -2.85
N LYS A 135 -5.00 -17.44 -2.59
CA LYS A 135 -6.08 -17.34 -3.59
C LYS A 135 -5.64 -16.56 -4.83
N ILE A 136 -4.95 -15.43 -4.66
CA ILE A 136 -4.43 -14.65 -5.78
C ILE A 136 -3.39 -15.45 -6.56
N TYR A 137 -2.40 -16.02 -5.90
CA TYR A 137 -1.34 -16.79 -6.56
C TYR A 137 -1.87 -18.04 -7.26
N MET A 138 -2.89 -18.70 -6.70
CA MET A 138 -3.58 -19.80 -7.38
C MET A 138 -4.21 -19.35 -8.70
N GLN A 139 -4.88 -18.20 -8.72
CA GLN A 139 -5.50 -17.64 -9.94
C GLN A 139 -4.45 -17.25 -10.99
N GLU A 140 -3.27 -16.79 -10.55
CA GLU A 140 -2.15 -16.42 -11.43
C GLU A 140 -1.25 -17.62 -11.80
N GLY A 141 -1.56 -18.84 -11.37
CA GLY A 141 -0.77 -20.05 -11.65
C GLY A 141 0.57 -20.13 -10.89
N GLN A 142 0.78 -19.31 -9.87
CA GLN A 142 2.01 -19.26 -9.06
C GLN A 142 1.96 -20.27 -7.91
N LEU A 143 1.92 -21.56 -8.26
CA LEU A 143 1.71 -22.65 -7.29
C LEU A 143 2.81 -22.75 -6.21
N HIS A 144 4.05 -22.34 -6.53
CA HIS A 144 5.15 -22.32 -5.55
C HIS A 144 4.86 -21.36 -4.39
N GLU A 145 4.28 -20.19 -4.66
CA GLU A 145 3.88 -19.23 -3.64
C GLU A 145 2.71 -19.74 -2.80
N VAL A 146 1.77 -20.47 -3.42
CA VAL A 146 0.69 -21.12 -2.67
C VAL A 146 1.25 -22.09 -1.63
N VAL A 147 2.19 -22.97 -2.04
CA VAL A 147 2.83 -23.92 -1.12
C VAL A 147 3.60 -23.19 -0.01
N ARG A 148 4.33 -22.12 -0.34
CA ARG A 148 5.02 -21.29 0.66
C ARG A 148 4.06 -20.76 1.72
N LEU A 149 2.91 -20.25 1.30
CA LEU A 149 1.91 -19.65 2.19
C LEU A 149 1.16 -20.68 3.03
N GLU A 150 0.87 -21.87 2.48
CA GLU A 150 0.29 -22.97 3.27
C GLU A 150 1.24 -23.43 4.37
N LYS A 151 2.54 -23.60 4.05
CA LYS A 151 3.56 -23.91 5.07
C LYS A 151 3.69 -22.82 6.12
N LEU A 152 3.61 -21.55 5.72
CA LEU A 152 3.61 -20.43 6.68
C LEU A 152 2.40 -20.50 7.62
N LYS A 153 1.20 -20.76 7.09
CA LYS A 153 -0.04 -20.90 7.89
C LYS A 153 0.05 -22.05 8.88
N GLU A 154 0.59 -23.19 8.49
CA GLU A 154 0.83 -24.34 9.39
C GLU A 154 1.75 -23.95 10.55
N ASN A 155 2.92 -23.40 10.24
CA ASN A 155 3.90 -22.97 11.25
C ASN A 155 3.30 -21.96 12.24
N VAL A 156 2.54 -20.99 11.72
CA VAL A 156 1.92 -19.93 12.51
C VAL A 156 0.76 -20.47 13.37
N SER A 157 0.00 -21.44 12.86
CA SER A 157 -1.08 -22.09 13.61
C SER A 157 -0.52 -22.88 14.80
N ASP A 158 0.62 -23.56 14.63
CA ASP A 158 1.27 -24.29 15.71
C ASP A 158 1.91 -23.36 16.74
N LEU A 159 2.47 -22.22 16.31
CA LEU A 159 2.91 -21.17 17.23
C LEU A 159 1.75 -20.62 18.05
N MET A 160 0.59 -20.38 17.42
CA MET A 160 -0.60 -19.86 18.09
C MET A 160 -1.12 -20.81 19.18
N LYS A 161 -1.13 -22.13 18.92
CA LYS A 161 -1.51 -23.13 19.94
C LYS A 161 -0.58 -23.07 21.16
N LYS A 162 0.74 -23.06 20.93
CA LYS A 162 1.76 -22.99 21.99
C LYS A 162 1.72 -21.69 22.80
N ALA A 163 1.23 -20.60 22.24
CA ALA A 163 1.11 -19.31 22.93
C ALA A 163 -0.15 -19.21 23.81
N GLY A 164 -1.11 -20.13 23.65
CA GLY A 164 -2.31 -20.25 24.47
C GLY A 164 -2.22 -21.27 25.60
N ASP A 165 -1.16 -22.10 25.61
CA ASP A 165 -0.78 -23.02 26.68
C ASP A 165 0.11 -22.32 27.73
#